data_AF-A0A8D5U6M1-F1
#
_entry.id   AF-A0A8D5U6M1-F1
#
_cell.length_a   1.000
_cell.length_b   1.000
_cell.length_c   1.000
_cell.angle_alpha   90.00
_cell.angle_beta   90.00
_cell.angle_gamma   90.00
#
_symmetry.space_group_name_H-M   'P 1'
#
loop_
_entity.id
_entity.type
_entity.pdbx_description
1 polymer ?
#
loop_
_entity_poly.entity_id
_entity_poly.type
_entity_poly.pdbx_seq_one_letter_code
_entity_poly.pdbx_strand_id
1 'polypeptide(L)'
;MSLRDYKGEKIAIWLAYFLAPSRNKGRKIKKVQNKKIDFNVILKITSELGLEPEVYQDKIHPSTGIAGLLVVKKKYGKYKIIKMINEELNRLK
;
A
#
# COMPACT_ATOMS: atom_id res chain seq x y z
N MET A 1 3.20 7.89 18.85
CA MET A 1 3.87 6.68 18.31
C MET A 1 4.66 7.05 17.08
N SER A 2 5.96 6.79 17.09
CA SER A 2 6.83 6.94 15.93
C SER A 2 6.75 5.69 15.06
N LEU A 3 7.07 5.79 13.76
CA LEU A 3 7.15 4.62 12.88
C LEU A 3 8.18 3.57 13.34
N ARG A 4 9.07 3.93 14.29
CA ARG A 4 10.09 3.04 14.88
C ARG A 4 9.50 2.12 15.95
N ASP A 5 8.34 2.47 16.51
CA ASP A 5 7.69 1.71 17.59
C ASP A 5 7.07 0.41 17.04
N TYR A 6 6.84 0.32 15.73
CA TYR A 6 6.27 -0.85 15.05
C TYR A 6 7.26 -1.99 14.75
N LYS A 7 8.43 -1.99 15.38
CA LYS A 7 9.58 -2.84 15.02
C LYS A 7 9.25 -4.33 15.13
N GLY A 8 8.82 -4.92 14.02
CA GLY A 8 8.50 -6.35 13.89
C GLY A 8 7.01 -6.67 13.76
N GLU A 9 6.13 -5.74 14.13
CA GLU A 9 4.69 -6.01 14.21
C GLU A 9 3.88 -5.35 13.09
N LYS A 10 4.31 -4.19 12.57
CA LYS A 10 3.60 -3.49 11.49
C LYS A 10 4.52 -3.09 10.34
N ILE A 11 3.92 -2.90 9.17
CA ILE A 11 4.60 -2.58 7.91
C ILE A 11 3.97 -1.33 7.31
N ALA A 12 4.83 -0.37 6.97
CA ALA A 12 4.47 0.79 6.17
C ALA A 12 4.34 0.44 4.68
N ILE A 13 3.16 0.69 4.13
CA ILE A 13 2.76 0.53 2.73
C ILE A 13 2.35 1.89 2.19
N TRP A 14 3.16 2.45 1.31
CA TRP A 14 2.86 3.71 0.63
C TRP A 14 1.95 3.46 -0.57
N LEU A 15 0.97 4.32 -0.84
CA LEU A 15 0.17 4.20 -2.07
C LEU A 15 1.03 4.31 -3.33
N ALA A 16 2.14 5.05 -3.25
CA ALA A 16 3.12 5.17 -4.32
C ALA A 16 3.57 3.81 -4.86
N TYR A 17 3.57 2.76 -4.03
CA TYR A 17 3.94 1.41 -4.45
C TYR A 17 3.01 0.83 -5.51
N PHE A 18 1.76 1.31 -5.57
CA PHE A 18 0.73 0.89 -6.53
C PHE A 18 0.49 1.95 -7.62
N LEU A 19 0.40 3.22 -7.23
CA LEU A 19 -0.03 4.32 -8.11
C LEU A 19 1.08 4.97 -8.93
N ALA A 20 2.34 4.81 -8.54
CA ALA A 20 3.43 5.50 -9.23
C ALA A 20 3.50 5.13 -10.73
N PRO A 21 3.88 6.09 -11.59
CA PRO A 21 3.85 5.91 -13.05
C PRO A 21 4.87 4.88 -13.54
N SER A 22 5.98 4.69 -12.82
CA SER A 22 7.02 3.71 -13.16
C SER A 22 7.68 3.11 -11.90
N ARG A 23 8.44 2.03 -12.09
CA ARG A 23 9.22 1.39 -11.01
C ARG A 23 10.30 2.32 -10.45
N ASN A 24 10.99 3.05 -11.34
CA ASN A 24 12.00 4.04 -10.96
C ASN A 24 11.41 5.20 -10.16
N LYS A 25 10.11 5.48 -10.36
CA LYS A 25 9.34 6.46 -9.59
C LYS A 25 8.59 5.84 -8.42
N GLY A 26 9.05 4.72 -7.85
CA GLY A 26 8.51 4.20 -6.60
C GLY A 26 7.50 3.05 -6.69
N ARG A 27 7.02 2.68 -7.88
CA ARG A 27 6.12 1.53 -8.03
C ARG A 27 6.85 0.22 -7.69
N LYS A 28 6.25 -0.64 -6.88
CA LYS A 28 6.83 -1.94 -6.49
C LYS A 28 6.22 -3.14 -7.24
N ILE A 29 5.11 -2.91 -7.94
CA ILE A 29 4.35 -3.92 -8.68
C ILE A 29 4.31 -3.64 -10.19
N LYS A 30 3.73 -4.56 -10.96
CA LYS A 30 3.35 -4.29 -12.36
C LYS A 30 2.27 -3.19 -12.37
N LYS A 31 2.16 -2.45 -13.49
CA LYS A 31 1.13 -1.42 -13.61
C LYS A 31 -0.24 -2.10 -13.53
N VAL A 32 -1.08 -1.68 -12.60
CA VAL A 32 -2.44 -2.18 -12.53
C VAL A 32 -3.21 -1.58 -13.71
N GLN A 33 -3.94 -2.42 -14.43
CA GLN A 33 -4.63 -2.02 -15.67
C GLN A 33 -5.90 -1.21 -15.39
N ASN A 34 -6.40 -1.26 -14.16
CA ASN A 34 -7.65 -0.63 -13.79
C ASN A 34 -7.47 0.87 -13.50
N LYS A 35 -8.25 1.74 -14.17
CA LYS A 35 -8.11 3.20 -14.08
C LYS A 35 -8.68 3.81 -12.80
N LYS A 36 -9.47 3.05 -12.02
CA LYS A 36 -10.20 3.53 -10.84
C LYS A 36 -9.53 3.21 -9.49
N ILE A 37 -8.21 3.05 -9.46
CA ILE A 37 -7.52 2.78 -8.19
C ILE A 37 -7.34 4.09 -7.45
N ASP A 38 -8.06 4.22 -6.34
CA ASP A 38 -7.91 5.29 -5.39
C ASP A 38 -7.45 4.75 -4.03
N PHE A 39 -7.28 5.66 -3.06
CA PHE A 39 -6.93 5.30 -1.69
C PHE A 39 -7.95 4.36 -1.05
N ASN A 40 -9.24 4.63 -1.26
CA ASN A 40 -10.33 3.91 -0.61
C ASN A 40 -10.40 2.44 -1.06
N VAL A 41 -10.15 2.17 -2.34
CA VAL A 41 -10.06 0.82 -2.87
C VAL A 41 -8.92 0.05 -2.22
N ILE A 42 -7.74 0.66 -2.11
CA ILE A 42 -6.59 0.00 -1.47
C ILE A 42 -6.89 -0.26 0.01
N LEU A 43 -7.46 0.72 0.72
CA LEU A 43 -7.86 0.60 2.12
C LEU A 43 -8.85 -0.57 2.31
N LYS A 44 -9.89 -0.62 1.49
CA LYS A 44 -10.91 -1.68 1.52
C LYS A 44 -10.27 -3.07 1.35
N ILE A 45 -9.43 -3.24 0.33
CA ILE A 45 -8.72 -4.51 0.09
C ILE A 45 -7.84 -4.88 1.28
N THR A 46 -7.10 -3.92 1.85
CA THR A 46 -6.25 -4.21 3.01
C THR A 46 -7.06 -4.63 4.24
N SER A 47 -8.25 -4.07 4.43
CA SER A 47 -9.18 -4.47 5.48
C SER A 47 -9.75 -5.88 5.22
N GLU A 48 -10.16 -6.18 3.99
CA GLU A 48 -10.69 -7.50 3.58
C GLU A 48 -9.64 -8.61 3.71
N LEU A 49 -8.37 -8.30 3.46
CA LEU A 49 -7.24 -9.21 3.71
C LEU A 49 -6.92 -9.39 5.21
N GLY A 50 -7.66 -8.73 6.10
CA GLY A 50 -7.50 -8.80 7.54
C GLY A 50 -6.16 -8.24 8.01
N LEU A 51 -5.62 -7.23 7.32
CA LEU A 51 -4.31 -6.65 7.63
C LEU A 51 -4.37 -5.51 8.65
N GLU A 52 -5.56 -5.18 9.19
CA GLU A 52 -5.78 -4.15 10.21
C GLU A 52 -5.08 -2.82 9.84
N PRO A 53 -5.48 -2.16 8.73
CA PRO A 53 -4.79 -0.98 8.23
C PRO A 53 -5.05 0.26 9.10
N GLU A 54 -3.96 0.91 9.53
CA GLU A 54 -3.95 2.26 10.10
C GLU A 54 -3.68 3.27 8.99
N VAL A 55 -4.52 4.30 8.92
CA VAL A 55 -4.53 5.28 7.84
C VAL A 55 -3.79 6.55 8.22
N TYR A 56 -2.88 6.98 7.34
CA TYR A 56 -2.21 8.27 7.42
C TYR A 56 -2.30 8.99 6.07
N GLN A 57 -3.36 9.77 5.86
CA GLN A 57 -3.59 10.47 4.59
C GLN A 57 -2.59 11.63 4.38
N ASP A 58 -2.20 12.32 5.44
CA ASP A 58 -1.33 13.51 5.39
C ASP A 58 0.15 13.17 5.11
N LYS A 59 0.52 11.88 5.14
CA LYS A 59 1.88 11.43 4.87
C LYS A 59 2.15 11.45 3.36
N ILE A 60 3.11 12.25 2.92
CA ILE A 60 3.53 12.32 1.52
C ILE A 60 4.75 11.44 1.30
N HIS A 61 4.72 10.59 0.26
CA HIS A 61 5.86 9.77 -0.09
C HIS A 61 7.01 10.65 -0.65
N PRO A 62 8.19 10.70 0.00
CA PRO A 62 9.21 11.72 -0.28
C PRO A 62 9.71 11.73 -1.73
N SER A 63 9.83 10.55 -2.35
CA SER A 63 10.38 10.43 -3.70
C SER A 63 9.35 10.67 -4.81
N THR A 64 8.05 10.67 -4.51
CA THR A 64 7.00 10.70 -5.55
C THR A 64 5.98 11.81 -5.37
N GLY A 65 5.87 12.40 -4.19
CA GLY A 65 4.82 13.38 -3.87
C GLY A 65 3.42 12.77 -3.75
N ILE A 66 3.28 11.44 -3.88
CA ILE A 66 1.99 10.77 -3.74
C ILE A 66 1.63 10.71 -2.25
N ALA A 67 0.49 11.28 -1.91
CA ALA A 67 -0.05 11.28 -0.56
C ALA A 67 -0.62 9.91 -0.17
N GLY A 68 -0.54 9.64 1.13
CA GLY A 68 -1.12 8.51 1.82
C GLY A 68 -0.12 7.39 2.13
N LEU A 69 -0.24 6.93 3.37
CA LEU A 69 0.48 5.80 3.95
C LEU A 69 -0.51 4.92 4.70
N LEU A 70 -0.42 3.61 4.47
CA LEU A 70 -1.10 2.60 5.26
C LEU A 70 -0.06 1.89 6.12
N VAL A 71 -0.29 1.83 7.43
CA VAL A 71 0.50 0.98 8.33
C VAL A 71 -0.34 -0.25 8.63
N VAL A 72 0.12 -1.42 8.21
CA VAL A 72 -0.64 -2.67 8.33
C VAL A 72 0.04 -3.64 9.27
N LYS A 73 -0.72 -4.52 9.91
CA LYS A 73 -0.19 -5.63 10.71
C LYS A 73 0.65 -6.57 9.85
N LYS A 74 1.82 -6.92 10.34
CA LYS A 74 2.77 -7.81 9.69
C LYS A 74 2.35 -9.27 9.89
N LYS A 75 1.41 -9.73 9.07
CA LYS A 75 1.09 -11.17 8.95
C LYS A 75 2.07 -11.92 8.03
N TYR A 76 2.62 -11.22 7.04
CA TYR A 76 3.56 -11.75 6.06
C TYR A 76 4.69 -10.77 5.77
N GLY A 77 5.69 -11.19 4.98
CA GLY A 77 6.72 -10.29 4.47
C GLY A 77 6.14 -9.14 3.64
N LYS A 78 6.76 -7.95 3.69
CA LYS A 78 6.29 -6.73 3.03
C LYS A 78 5.93 -6.93 1.56
N TYR A 79 6.81 -7.58 0.79
CA TYR A 79 6.57 -7.82 -0.63
C TYR A 79 5.44 -8.84 -0.88
N LYS A 80 5.23 -9.80 0.01
CA LYS A 80 4.12 -10.75 -0.08
C LYS A 80 2.79 -10.02 0.11
N ILE A 81 2.70 -9.13 1.11
CA ILE A 81 1.51 -8.30 1.33
C ILE A 81 1.22 -7.41 0.11
N ILE A 82 2.24 -6.72 -0.39
CA ILE A 82 2.10 -5.86 -1.58
C ILE A 82 1.60 -6.68 -2.79
N LYS A 83 2.10 -7.91 -2.96
CA LYS A 83 1.66 -8.81 -4.04
C LYS A 83 0.20 -9.24 -3.86
N MET A 84 -0.22 -9.63 -2.65
CA MET A 84 -1.61 -9.99 -2.35
C MET A 84 -2.57 -8.84 -2.65
N ILE A 85 -2.25 -7.62 -2.21
CA ILE A 85 -3.07 -6.43 -2.51
C ILE A 85 -3.16 -6.21 -4.02
N ASN A 86 -2.04 -6.35 -4.74
CA ASN A 86 -2.04 -6.21 -6.19
C ASN A 86 -2.88 -7.30 -6.89
N GLU A 87 -2.91 -8.53 -6.38
CA GLU A 87 -3.74 -9.60 -6.94
C GLU A 87 -5.23 -9.26 -6.82
N GLU A 88 -5.68 -8.80 -5.64
CA GLU A 88 -7.06 -8.34 -5.45
C GLU A 88 -7.40 -7.12 -6.32
N LEU A 89 -6.47 -6.16 -6.44
CA LEU A 89 -6.65 -5.01 -7.33
C LEU A 89 -6.85 -5.41 -8.80
N ASN A 90 -6.21 -6.48 -9.25
CA ASN A 90 -6.36 -6.98 -10.62
C ASN A 90 -7.63 -7.83 -10.80
N ARG A 91 -8.24 -8.35 -9.73
CA ARG A 91 -9.51 -9.08 -9.77
C ARG A 91 -10.73 -8.17 -9.87
N LEU A 92 -10.65 -6.93 -9.38
CA LEU A 92 -11.70 -5.92 -9.43
C LEU A 92 -11.98 -5.37 -10.85
N LYS A 93 -11.85 -6.20 -11.91
CA LYS A 93 -12.02 -5.81 -13.32
C LYS A 93 -13.20 -4.89 -13.56
#